data_AF-A0A6V8NKD9-F1
#
_entry.id   AF-A0A6V8NKD9-F1
#
_cell.length_a   1.000
_cell.length_b   1.000
_cell.length_c   1.000
_cell.angle_alpha   90.00
_cell.angle_beta   90.00
_cell.angle_gamma   90.00
#
_symmetry.space_group_name_H-M   'P 1'
#
loop_
_entity.id
_entity.type
_entity.pdbx_description
1 polymer ?
#
loop_
_entity_poly.entity_id
_entity_poly.type
_entity_poly.pdbx_seq_one_letter_code
_entity_poly.pdbx_strand_id
1 'polypeptide(L)'
;MNPEGLLYSSEHEWVRRKGDHVVLGITDYAQQALGDIVYLEVPAEGTKVVADEAFAEVESVKAVSDIYSPVTGELVKVNQK
;
A
#
# COMPACT_ATOMS: atom_id res chain seq x y z
N MET A 1 -11.60 10.89 10.66
CA MET A 1 -10.85 10.46 11.85
C MET A 1 -10.03 9.25 11.43
N ASN A 2 -8.72 9.30 11.64
CA ASN A 2 -7.83 8.21 11.23
C ASN A 2 -8.00 7.02 12.19
N PRO A 3 -8.06 5.76 11.70
CA PRO A 3 -8.17 4.59 12.57
C PRO A 3 -7.03 4.53 13.59
N GLU A 4 -7.35 4.15 14.83
CA GLU A 4 -6.35 3.96 15.88
C GLU A 4 -5.40 2.79 15.52
N GLY A 5 -4.11 2.95 15.85
CA GLY A 5 -3.09 1.91 15.63
C GLY A 5 -2.48 1.86 14.23
N LEU A 6 -2.70 2.89 13.41
CA LEU A 6 -2.03 3.07 12.12
C LEU A 6 -0.85 4.04 12.21
N LEU A 7 0.24 3.72 11.53
CA LEU A 7 1.33 4.64 11.20
C LEU A 7 1.19 5.02 9.72
N TYR A 8 1.61 6.23 9.35
CA TYR A 8 1.37 6.80 8.02
C TYR A 8 2.68 7.24 7.36
N SER A 9 2.77 7.09 6.04
CA SER A 9 3.85 7.65 5.21
C SER A 9 3.47 9.05 4.68
N SER A 10 4.45 9.77 4.12
CA SER A 10 4.19 11.00 3.36
C SER A 10 3.44 10.73 2.06
N GLU A 11 3.67 9.56 1.44
CA GLU A 11 3.09 9.13 0.16
C GLU A 11 1.66 8.57 0.31
N HIS A 12 1.01 8.83 1.45
CA HIS A 12 -0.39 8.48 1.71
C HIS A 12 -0.69 6.98 1.79
N GLU A 13 0.28 6.17 2.21
CA GLU A 13 0.09 4.81 2.71
C GLU A 13 0.00 4.78 4.24
N TRP A 14 -0.53 3.66 4.75
CA TRP A 14 -0.52 3.34 6.16
C TRP A 14 0.05 1.95 6.39
N VAL A 15 0.57 1.73 7.60
CA VAL A 15 0.94 0.41 8.10
C VAL A 15 0.29 0.13 9.45
N ARG A 16 -0.07 -1.13 9.66
CA ARG A 16 -0.59 -1.67 10.92
C ARG A 16 0.21 -2.89 11.32
N ARG A 17 0.73 -2.88 12.54
CA ARG A 17 1.38 -4.08 13.12
C ARG A 17 0.33 -5.16 13.40
N LYS A 18 0.64 -6.40 13.02
CA LYS A 18 -0.17 -7.59 13.29
C LYS A 18 0.76 -8.75 13.65
N GLY A 19 1.09 -8.87 14.94
CA GLY A 19 2.04 -9.85 15.43
C GLY A 19 3.46 -9.55 14.92
N ASP A 20 4.04 -10.52 14.22
CA ASP A 20 5.34 -10.49 13.55
C ASP A 20 5.31 -9.85 12.15
N HIS A 21 4.12 -9.55 11.63
CA HIS A 21 3.95 -8.95 10.31
C HIS A 21 3.41 -7.52 10.39
N VAL A 22 3.54 -6.80 9.28
CA VAL A 22 2.82 -5.56 9.04
C VAL A 22 1.85 -5.74 7.89
N VAL A 23 0.70 -5.09 7.98
CA VAL A 23 -0.24 -4.94 6.88
C VAL A 23 -0.14 -3.48 6.42
N LEU A 24 -0.03 -3.26 5.13
CA LEU A 24 -0.02 -1.93 4.53
C LEU A 24 -1.24 -1.72 3.63
N GLY A 25 -1.53 -0.47 3.31
CA GLY A 25 -2.51 -0.08 2.31
C GLY A 25 -2.48 1.43 2.06
N ILE A 26 -3.30 1.91 1.14
CA ILE A 26 -3.46 3.35 0.90
C ILE A 26 -4.47 3.97 1.86
N THR A 27 -4.28 5.25 2.18
CA THR A 27 -5.18 6.01 3.04
C THR A 27 -6.51 6.32 2.36
N ASP A 28 -7.51 6.69 3.18
CA ASP A 28 -8.81 7.17 2.66
C ASP A 28 -8.66 8.42 1.79
N TYR A 29 -7.69 9.29 2.08
CA TYR A 29 -7.38 10.43 1.25
C TYR A 29 -6.90 10.01 -0.15
N ALA A 30 -5.96 9.06 -0.21
CA ALA A 30 -5.42 8.56 -1.48
C ALA A 30 -6.51 7.94 -2.36
N GLN A 31 -7.39 7.09 -1.81
CA GLN A 31 -8.46 6.49 -2.60
C GLN A 31 -9.48 7.54 -3.10
N GLN A 32 -9.80 8.58 -2.32
CA GLN A 32 -10.69 9.65 -2.79
C GLN A 32 -10.06 10.47 -3.93
N ALA A 33 -8.75 10.75 -3.82
CA ALA A 33 -8.00 11.42 -4.86
C ALA A 33 -8.02 10.61 -6.17
N LEU A 34 -7.77 9.30 -6.07
CA LEU A 34 -7.77 8.36 -7.20
C LEU A 34 -9.18 8.09 -7.76
N GLY A 35 -10.23 8.14 -6.96
CA GLY A 35 -11.58 7.71 -7.36
C GLY A 35 -11.67 6.19 -7.50
N ASP A 36 -12.53 5.71 -8.39
CA ASP A 36 -12.77 4.28 -8.58
C ASP A 36 -11.50 3.58 -9.05
N ILE A 37 -10.99 2.66 -8.22
CA ILE A 37 -9.84 1.81 -8.52
C ILE A 37 -10.31 0.68 -9.43
N VAL A 38 -9.64 0.51 -10.57
CA VAL A 38 -10.01 -0.47 -11.59
C VAL A 38 -9.01 -1.61 -11.67
N TYR A 39 -7.75 -1.37 -11.31
CA TYR A 39 -6.70 -2.37 -11.35
C TYR A 39 -5.61 -2.09 -10.30
N LEU A 40 -4.96 -3.18 -9.85
CA LEU A 40 -3.86 -3.14 -8.90
C LEU A 40 -2.81 -4.17 -9.34
N GLU A 41 -1.61 -3.69 -9.63
CA GLU A 41 -0.45 -4.53 -9.92
C GLU A 41 0.42 -4.63 -8.66
N VAL A 42 0.49 -5.83 -8.08
CA VAL A 42 1.34 -6.13 -6.93
C VAL A 42 2.27 -7.28 -7.30
N PRO A 43 3.57 -7.21 -6.97
CA PRO A 43 4.50 -8.29 -7.24
C PRO A 43 4.16 -9.54 -6.41
N ALA A 44 4.72 -10.67 -6.83
CA ALA A 44 4.46 -11.96 -6.21
C ALA A 44 4.94 -12.03 -4.75
N GLU A 45 4.30 -12.89 -3.96
CA GLU A 45 4.79 -13.26 -2.63
C GLU A 45 6.24 -13.78 -2.72
N GLY A 46 7.06 -13.41 -1.73
CA GLY A 46 8.51 -13.63 -1.71
C GLY A 46 9.33 -12.46 -2.30
N THR A 47 8.69 -11.47 -2.91
CA THR A 47 9.38 -10.28 -3.43
C THR A 47 9.89 -9.40 -2.27
N LYS A 48 11.15 -8.96 -2.36
CA LYS A 48 11.73 -8.00 -1.42
C LYS A 48 11.25 -6.59 -1.75
N VAL A 49 10.88 -5.84 -0.72
CA VAL A 49 10.49 -4.43 -0.81
C VAL A 49 11.44 -3.59 0.03
N VAL A 50 11.72 -2.37 -0.41
CA VAL A 50 12.63 -1.42 0.25
C VAL A 50 11.83 -0.20 0.67
N ALA A 51 12.11 0.31 1.88
CA ALA A 51 11.44 1.50 2.37
C ALA A 51 11.65 2.68 1.41
N ASP A 52 10.59 3.45 1.18
CA ASP A 52 10.55 4.63 0.30
C ASP A 52 10.81 4.32 -1.18
N GLU A 53 10.75 3.05 -1.60
CA GLU A 53 10.77 2.63 -3.00
C GLU A 53 9.39 2.14 -3.46
N ALA A 54 9.06 2.42 -4.72
CA ALA A 54 7.85 1.92 -5.36
C ALA A 54 7.93 0.39 -5.51
N PHE A 55 6.85 -0.31 -5.16
CA PHE A 55 6.78 -1.76 -5.29
C PHE A 55 5.52 -2.25 -6.00
N ALA A 56 4.48 -1.43 -6.11
CA ALA A 56 3.20 -1.76 -6.72
C ALA A 56 2.64 -0.54 -7.44
N GLU A 57 1.66 -0.76 -8.31
CA GLU A 57 0.98 0.28 -9.07
C GLU A 57 -0.53 0.14 -8.92
N VAL A 58 -1.23 1.25 -8.69
CA VAL A 58 -2.69 1.31 -8.67
C VAL A 58 -3.19 2.14 -9.86
N GLU A 59 -4.13 1.57 -10.60
CA GLU A 59 -4.81 2.24 -11.70
C GLU A 59 -6.26 2.52 -11.31
N SER A 60 -6.66 3.77 -11.55
CA SER A 60 -8.01 4.26 -11.31
C SER A 60 -8.59 4.89 -12.57
N VAL A 61 -9.87 5.27 -12.50
CA VAL A 61 -10.52 6.04 -13.57
C VAL A 61 -9.94 7.45 -13.76
N LYS A 62 -9.06 7.92 -12.87
CA LYS A 62 -8.46 9.26 -12.92
C LYS A 62 -6.98 9.24 -13.26
N ALA A 63 -6.23 8.28 -12.72
CA ALA A 63 -4.78 8.25 -12.83
C ALA A 63 -4.22 6.84 -12.59
N VAL A 64 -2.96 6.68 -12.98
CA VAL A 64 -2.08 5.59 -12.56
C VAL A 64 -1.13 6.17 -11.51
N SER A 65 -0.94 5.46 -10.39
CA SER A 65 -0.07 5.90 -9.31
C SER A 65 0.75 4.74 -8.77
N ASP A 66 2.04 5.00 -8.55
CA ASP A 66 2.90 4.10 -7.80
C ASP A 66 2.47 4.04 -6.33
N ILE A 67 2.70 2.89 -5.70
CA ILE A 67 2.58 2.67 -4.26
C ILE A 67 3.97 2.42 -3.70
N TYR A 68 4.33 3.20 -2.68
CA TYR A 68 5.64 3.15 -2.05
C TYR A 68 5.59 2.28 -0.80
N SER A 69 6.65 1.50 -0.57
CA SER A 69 6.70 0.66 0.63
C SER A 69 7.10 1.51 1.84
N PRO A 70 6.29 1.55 2.92
CA PRO A 70 6.66 2.32 4.11
C PRO A 70 7.75 1.65 4.96
N VAL A 71 8.14 0.41 4.62
CA VAL A 71 9.13 -0.40 5.35
C VAL A 71 9.96 -1.26 4.39
N THR A 72 11.15 -1.68 4.85
CA THR A 72 11.94 -2.70 4.15
C THR A 72 11.54 -4.09 4.65
N GLY A 73 11.34 -5.05 3.74
CA GLY A 73 10.92 -6.40 4.11
C GLY A 73 10.70 -7.32 2.91
N GLU A 74 9.86 -8.33 3.13
CA GLU A 74 9.46 -9.31 2.12
C GLU A 74 7.93 -9.41 2.09
N LEU A 75 7.36 -9.43 0.89
CA LEU A 75 5.91 -9.61 0.69
C LEU A 75 5.52 -11.05 1.01
N VAL A 76 4.91 -11.27 2.17
CA VAL A 76 4.48 -12.61 2.59
C VAL A 76 3.06 -12.95 2.15
N LYS A 77 2.26 -11.95 1.78
CA LYS A 77 0.85 -12.12 1.41
C LYS A 77 0.33 -10.92 0.63
N VAL A 78 -0.41 -11.19 -0.45
CA VAL A 78 -1.15 -10.17 -1.21
C VAL A 78 -2.65 -10.35 -1.02
N ASN A 79 -3.40 -9.24 -0.91
CA ASN A 79 -4.86 -9.34 -0.91
C ASN A 79 -5.36 -9.66 -2.33
N GLN A 80 -5.93 -10.84 -2.54
CA GLN A 80 -6.39 -11.27 -3.85
C GLN A 80 -7.84 -10.87 -4.16
N LYS A 81 -8.62 -10.39 -3.17
CA LYS A 81 -10.02 -9.93 -3.32
C LYS A 81 -10.43 -8.94 -2.23
#